data_AF-A0A1Y4JGE3-F1
#
_entry.id   AF-A0A1Y4JGE3-F1
#
_cell.length_a   1.000
_cell.length_b   1.000
_cell.length_c   1.000
_cell.angle_alpha   90.00
_cell.angle_beta   90.00
_cell.angle_gamma   90.00
#
_symmetry.space_group_name_H-M   'P 1'
#
loop_
_entity.id
_entity.type
_entity.pdbx_description
1 polymer ?
#
loop_
_entity_poly.entity_id
_entity_poly.type
_entity_poly.pdbx_seq_one_letter_code
_entity_poly.pdbx_strand_id
1 'polypeptide(L)'
;MTCMKKLTALLVSAALALSLLAGCGGSKALSQVIADLLSNLYDNVTVETDSGLTAALKKAAAAGSTQEEVLAALVEELNLSGVRLTLRQLQEGRQGDRGVELVFQSGADPDAAARSAVNGWASAFGALPDDGSYTARVAMIEAEGGYYIAVDVEVLRAGSHDKDEPDDNDEDEDDEPAPSKDPYTKVDDRNYTINTSEGLQKLVEDLNWPEANTILSVNITLNCDVTLDDTWIPIGTEQNPYTGAFDGGKHTISGLSVSSSDDYVGLFGYIQGGTVQNLTLDNPNVKSTYTSVTTGEDFGDTTSIGYVGAVAGTNNGGIIENCHITGGTISAIADASCVGGVVGENGGSVTGCSSTGNVTATGSGDTFAGGVVGQNNGGSVTACCSTSSVSGYEAGGVVGFNFGTVTACYHANGSVSGNRAGGVVGYNLTYSVGGIVFGGTVTACYWSGTGPTHGIGDSESDINATKVDGNTVTWKTAFDGNESLTGLSQAAGGWYTSPVNEKTPPKLNWETP
;
A
#
# COMPACT_ATOMS: atom_id res chain seq x y z
N MET A 1 -29.44 19.61 -16.33
CA MET A 1 -28.97 20.89 -15.73
C MET A 1 -29.85 21.48 -14.62
N THR A 2 -31.17 21.29 -14.58
CA THR A 2 -32.06 21.89 -13.56
C THR A 2 -32.11 21.13 -12.23
N CYS A 3 -31.70 19.85 -12.21
CA CYS A 3 -31.72 19.00 -11.01
C CYS A 3 -30.46 19.17 -10.14
N MET A 4 -29.28 19.34 -10.75
CA MET A 4 -28.02 19.61 -10.04
C MET A 4 -28.02 20.99 -9.33
N LYS A 5 -28.51 22.05 -9.98
CA LYS A 5 -28.58 23.40 -9.38
C LYS A 5 -29.45 23.44 -8.11
N LYS A 6 -30.53 22.67 -8.08
CA LYS A 6 -31.44 22.58 -6.91
C LYS A 6 -30.84 21.77 -5.78
N LEU A 7 -30.07 20.74 -6.10
CA LEU A 7 -29.46 19.86 -5.12
C LEU A 7 -28.23 20.50 -4.45
N THR A 8 -27.36 21.17 -5.21
CA THR A 8 -26.23 21.93 -4.63
C THR A 8 -26.72 23.12 -3.80
N ALA A 9 -27.78 23.80 -4.25
CA ALA A 9 -28.44 24.83 -3.44
C ALA A 9 -29.10 24.24 -2.17
N LEU A 10 -29.68 23.03 -2.23
CA LEU A 10 -30.23 22.32 -1.08
C LEU A 10 -29.13 21.92 -0.08
N LEU A 11 -27.96 21.49 -0.56
CA LEU A 11 -26.82 21.07 0.25
C LEU A 11 -26.11 22.25 0.93
N VAL A 12 -25.91 23.36 0.21
CA VAL A 12 -25.41 24.61 0.80
C VAL A 12 -26.44 25.19 1.77
N SER A 13 -27.74 25.14 1.46
CA SER A 13 -28.80 25.58 2.37
C SER A 13 -28.94 24.68 3.61
N ALA A 14 -28.69 23.37 3.50
CA ALA A 14 -28.68 22.44 4.62
C ALA A 14 -27.47 22.67 5.53
N ALA A 15 -26.27 22.86 4.95
CA ALA A 15 -25.07 23.24 5.70
C ALA A 15 -25.24 24.59 6.41
N LEU A 16 -25.95 25.55 5.79
CA LEU A 16 -26.32 26.83 6.39
C LEU A 16 -27.41 26.73 7.48
N ALA A 17 -28.39 25.85 7.28
CA ALA A 17 -29.47 25.63 8.25
C ALA A 17 -28.93 24.94 9.51
N LEU A 18 -28.01 23.97 9.37
CA LEU A 18 -27.34 23.32 10.50
C LEU A 18 -26.45 24.32 11.27
N SER A 19 -25.78 25.26 10.61
CA SER A 19 -24.95 26.27 11.30
C SER A 19 -25.76 27.34 12.03
N LEU A 20 -26.98 27.66 11.56
CA LEU A 20 -27.94 28.51 12.28
C LEU A 20 -28.58 27.79 13.48
N LEU A 21 -28.77 26.48 13.41
CA LEU A 21 -29.25 25.64 14.52
C LEU A 21 -28.20 25.42 15.62
N ALA A 22 -26.91 25.56 15.30
CA ALA A 22 -25.78 25.46 16.25
C ALA A 22 -25.50 26.74 17.07
N GLY A 23 -26.33 27.79 16.94
CA GLY A 23 -26.50 28.78 18.00
C GLY A 23 -25.52 29.97 18.08
N CYS A 24 -24.84 30.39 17.00
CA CYS A 24 -23.95 31.58 17.06
C CYS A 24 -24.13 32.63 15.94
N GLY A 25 -25.20 32.58 15.13
CA GLY A 25 -25.38 33.46 13.97
C GLY A 25 -26.49 34.50 14.11
N GLY A 26 -26.36 35.48 15.01
CA GLY A 26 -27.22 36.67 14.98
C GLY A 26 -27.03 37.46 13.67
N SER A 27 -28.13 37.88 13.02
CA SER A 27 -28.33 38.92 11.98
C SER A 27 -27.25 39.24 10.90
N LYS A 28 -26.18 38.44 10.73
CA LYS A 28 -25.12 38.69 9.76
C LYS A 28 -25.55 38.32 8.33
N ALA A 29 -25.05 39.06 7.34
CA ALA A 29 -25.25 38.75 5.93
C ALA A 29 -24.43 37.52 5.51
N LEU A 30 -24.97 36.73 4.58
CA LEU A 30 -24.41 35.44 4.14
C LEU A 30 -22.95 35.55 3.65
N SER A 31 -22.62 36.61 2.91
CA SER A 31 -21.26 36.85 2.42
C SER A 31 -20.24 37.04 3.56
N GLN A 32 -20.65 37.71 4.65
CA GLN A 32 -19.80 37.88 5.83
C GLN A 32 -19.62 36.57 6.59
N VAL A 33 -20.67 35.73 6.66
CA VAL A 33 -20.57 34.41 7.28
C VAL A 33 -19.58 33.52 6.52
N ILE A 34 -19.62 33.54 5.17
CA ILE A 34 -18.69 32.77 4.33
C ILE A 34 -17.25 33.28 4.51
N ALA A 35 -17.04 34.60 4.54
CA ALA A 35 -15.73 35.19 4.75
C ALA A 35 -15.16 34.89 6.15
N ASP A 36 -15.99 34.95 7.19
CA ASP A 36 -15.62 34.62 8.56
C ASP A 36 -15.20 33.15 8.69
N LEU A 37 -15.96 32.24 8.03
CA LEU A 37 -15.70 30.81 8.01
C LEU A 37 -14.36 30.47 7.33
N LEU A 38 -14.08 31.04 6.16
CA LEU A 38 -12.84 30.81 5.40
C LEU A 38 -11.60 31.49 6.02
N SER A 39 -11.80 32.30 7.06
CA SER A 39 -10.75 32.98 7.79
C SER A 39 -10.51 32.37 9.18
N ASN A 40 -11.09 31.19 9.46
CA ASN A 40 -11.04 30.52 10.77
C ASN A 40 -11.47 31.42 11.94
N LEU A 41 -12.45 32.32 11.74
CA LEU A 41 -12.94 33.22 12.79
C LEU A 41 -13.96 32.56 13.74
N TYR A 42 -14.34 31.31 13.48
CA TYR A 42 -15.15 30.49 14.39
C TYR A 42 -14.25 29.43 15.02
N ASP A 43 -13.93 29.61 16.29
CA ASP A 43 -12.97 28.77 17.04
C ASP A 43 -13.40 27.29 17.13
N ASN A 44 -14.66 26.98 16.83
CA ASN A 44 -15.25 25.64 16.93
C ASN A 44 -15.62 25.01 15.58
N VAL A 45 -15.27 25.65 14.44
CA VAL A 45 -15.57 25.12 13.11
C VAL A 45 -14.32 25.18 12.25
N THR A 46 -13.81 24.02 11.84
CA THR A 46 -12.69 23.92 10.90
C THR A 46 -13.21 23.52 9.53
N VAL A 47 -12.87 24.30 8.52
CA VAL A 47 -13.27 24.06 7.12
C VAL A 47 -12.02 23.83 6.30
N GLU A 48 -11.85 22.60 5.83
CA GLU A 48 -10.76 22.24 4.94
C GLU A 48 -11.30 22.20 3.51
N THR A 49 -10.78 23.11 2.69
CA THR A 49 -11.13 23.24 1.27
C THR A 49 -9.87 23.32 0.44
N ASP A 50 -9.89 22.73 -0.75
CA ASP A 50 -8.80 22.92 -1.71
C ASP A 50 -8.68 24.39 -2.14
N SER A 51 -7.51 24.77 -2.65
CA SER A 51 -7.20 26.16 -2.99
C SER A 51 -8.09 26.72 -4.10
N GLY A 52 -8.59 25.88 -5.00
CA GLY A 52 -9.51 26.25 -6.08
C GLY A 52 -10.91 26.54 -5.56
N LEU A 53 -11.45 25.64 -4.73
CA LEU A 53 -12.73 25.83 -4.05
C LEU A 53 -12.69 27.05 -3.10
N THR A 54 -11.59 27.22 -2.37
CA THR A 54 -11.36 28.38 -1.49
C THR A 54 -11.39 29.70 -2.28
N ALA A 55 -10.71 29.75 -3.43
CA ALA A 55 -10.66 30.93 -4.27
C ALA A 55 -12.04 31.26 -4.88
N ALA A 56 -12.77 30.25 -5.35
CA ALA A 56 -14.11 30.42 -5.91
C ALA A 56 -15.13 30.88 -4.86
N LEU A 57 -15.10 30.31 -3.64
CA LEU A 57 -15.96 30.73 -2.53
C LEU A 57 -15.68 32.16 -2.10
N LYS A 58 -14.40 32.57 -2.02
CA LYS A 58 -14.01 33.97 -1.72
C LYS A 58 -14.50 34.94 -2.80
N LYS A 59 -14.36 34.56 -4.08
CA LYS A 59 -14.77 35.40 -5.21
C LYS A 59 -16.29 35.57 -5.28
N ALA A 60 -17.05 34.52 -4.99
CA ALA A 60 -18.50 34.59 -4.95
C ALA A 60 -19.04 35.31 -3.72
N ALA A 61 -18.40 35.16 -2.56
CA ALA A 61 -18.73 35.95 -1.37
C ALA A 61 -18.53 37.46 -1.61
N ALA A 62 -17.60 37.84 -2.49
CA ALA A 62 -17.37 39.22 -2.89
C ALA A 62 -18.36 39.74 -3.95
N ALA A 63 -19.16 38.88 -4.58
CA ALA A 63 -20.01 39.25 -5.72
C ALA A 63 -21.37 39.84 -5.32
N GLY A 64 -21.79 39.73 -4.07
CA GLY A 64 -23.04 40.32 -3.60
C GLY A 64 -23.31 40.11 -2.11
N SER A 65 -24.31 40.83 -1.59
CA SER A 65 -24.73 40.72 -0.18
C SER A 65 -25.99 39.88 0.00
N THR A 66 -26.64 39.52 -1.11
CA THR A 66 -27.81 38.65 -1.13
C THR A 66 -27.45 37.22 -1.52
N GLN A 67 -28.26 36.27 -1.05
CA GLN A 67 -28.05 34.85 -1.31
C GLN A 67 -28.07 34.50 -2.81
N GLU A 68 -28.90 35.20 -3.59
CA GLU A 68 -29.06 34.95 -5.03
C GLU A 68 -27.85 35.44 -5.84
N GLU A 69 -27.25 36.56 -5.45
CA GLU A 69 -26.04 37.12 -6.10
C GLU A 69 -24.80 36.26 -5.83
N VAL A 70 -24.59 35.87 -4.57
CA VAL A 70 -23.49 34.98 -4.17
C VAL A 70 -23.61 33.63 -4.87
N LEU A 71 -24.83 33.08 -4.97
CA LEU A 71 -25.10 31.82 -5.66
C LEU A 71 -24.85 31.92 -7.17
N ALA A 72 -25.20 33.04 -7.80
CA ALA A 72 -24.97 33.25 -9.23
C ALA A 72 -23.48 33.31 -9.57
N ALA A 73 -22.68 34.00 -8.76
CA ALA A 73 -21.23 34.12 -8.97
C ALA A 73 -20.48 32.80 -8.72
N LEU A 74 -20.91 32.00 -7.75
CA LEU A 74 -20.37 30.65 -7.49
C LEU A 74 -20.54 29.71 -8.69
N VAL A 75 -21.65 29.85 -9.41
CA VAL A 75 -21.96 29.04 -10.60
C VAL A 75 -21.08 29.39 -11.80
N GLU A 76 -20.59 30.63 -11.88
CA GLU A 76 -19.75 31.10 -12.98
C GLU A 76 -18.28 30.65 -12.83
N GLU A 77 -17.78 30.51 -11.60
CA GLU A 77 -16.35 30.28 -11.31
C GLU A 77 -15.91 28.80 -11.25
N LEU A 78 -16.83 27.85 -11.04
CA LEU A 78 -16.49 26.49 -10.60
C LEU A 78 -16.42 25.41 -11.69
N ASN A 79 -15.79 25.69 -12.82
CA ASN A 79 -15.47 24.64 -13.80
C ASN A 79 -14.27 23.77 -13.34
N LEU A 80 -14.40 23.07 -12.21
CA LEU A 80 -13.31 22.31 -11.56
C LEU A 80 -13.67 20.82 -11.36
N SER A 81 -12.73 19.94 -11.73
CA SER A 81 -12.72 18.50 -11.47
C SER A 81 -11.87 18.18 -10.23
N GLY A 82 -12.36 17.32 -9.32
CA GLY A 82 -11.57 16.82 -8.18
C GLY A 82 -11.73 17.55 -6.84
N VAL A 83 -12.86 18.24 -6.62
CA VAL A 83 -13.12 19.05 -5.42
C VAL A 83 -13.46 18.19 -4.20
N ARG A 84 -12.90 18.53 -3.03
CA ARG A 84 -13.22 17.93 -1.71
C ARG A 84 -13.67 19.03 -0.74
N LEU A 85 -14.71 18.75 0.03
CA LEU A 85 -15.18 19.62 1.11
C LEU A 85 -15.35 18.81 2.39
N THR A 86 -14.59 19.19 3.41
CA THR A 86 -14.64 18.54 4.73
C THR A 86 -15.09 19.58 5.76
N LEU A 87 -16.21 19.31 6.43
CA LEU A 87 -16.73 20.12 7.53
C LEU A 87 -16.56 19.32 8.83
N ARG A 88 -15.64 19.75 9.69
CA ARG A 88 -15.42 19.13 11.01
C ARG A 88 -15.89 20.08 12.10
N GLN A 89 -16.87 19.64 12.89
CA GLN A 89 -17.03 20.11 14.26
C GLN A 89 -16.64 18.94 15.17
N LEU A 90 -15.33 18.76 15.30
CA LEU A 90 -14.72 17.78 16.19
C LEU A 90 -13.72 18.56 17.01
N GLN A 91 -14.12 18.96 18.21
CA GLN A 91 -13.13 19.41 19.17
C GLN A 91 -12.44 18.17 19.73
N GLU A 92 -13.13 17.37 20.54
CA GLU A 92 -12.51 16.27 21.31
C GLU A 92 -13.33 14.95 21.29
N GLY A 93 -14.32 14.80 20.39
CA GLY A 93 -15.11 13.56 20.31
C GLY A 93 -16.15 13.41 21.42
N ARG A 94 -16.68 14.52 21.94
CA ARG A 94 -17.69 14.52 23.02
C ARG A 94 -19.05 14.07 22.47
N GLN A 95 -19.93 13.61 23.37
CA GLN A 95 -21.29 13.22 23.01
C GLN A 95 -22.03 14.38 22.33
N GLY A 96 -22.49 14.17 21.08
CA GLY A 96 -23.16 15.18 20.26
C GLY A 96 -22.28 15.81 19.16
N ASP A 97 -21.00 15.44 19.05
CA ASP A 97 -20.12 15.89 17.96
C ASP A 97 -20.58 15.32 16.61
N ARG A 98 -20.45 16.13 15.54
CA ARG A 98 -20.92 15.79 14.19
C ARG A 98 -19.92 16.19 13.12
N GLY A 99 -19.63 15.26 12.20
CA GLY A 99 -18.75 15.48 11.05
C GLY A 99 -19.49 15.19 9.75
N VAL A 100 -19.32 16.06 8.75
CA VAL A 100 -19.87 15.83 7.40
C VAL A 100 -18.75 15.96 6.37
N GLU A 101 -18.56 14.92 5.57
CA GLU A 101 -17.58 14.91 4.49
C GLU A 101 -18.26 14.61 3.15
N LEU A 102 -17.89 15.35 2.11
CA LEU A 102 -18.39 15.17 0.74
C LEU A 102 -17.21 14.97 -0.22
N VAL A 103 -17.24 13.86 -0.94
CA VAL A 103 -16.19 13.47 -1.90
C VAL A 103 -16.81 13.24 -3.28
N PHE A 104 -16.16 13.75 -4.33
CA PHE A 104 -16.48 13.39 -5.72
C PHE A 104 -15.55 12.27 -6.19
N GLN A 105 -16.13 11.23 -6.78
CA GLN A 105 -15.42 10.09 -7.34
C GLN A 105 -15.71 10.02 -8.84
N SER A 106 -14.68 10.17 -9.67
CA SER A 106 -14.83 10.07 -11.12
C SER A 106 -15.02 8.62 -11.57
N GLY A 107 -15.84 8.41 -12.59
CA GLY A 107 -16.10 7.09 -13.17
C GLY A 107 -17.59 6.76 -13.34
N ALA A 108 -17.87 5.72 -14.11
CA ALA A 108 -19.25 5.29 -14.40
C ALA A 108 -19.80 4.24 -13.42
N ASP A 109 -18.93 3.62 -12.58
CA ASP A 109 -19.31 2.57 -11.65
C ASP A 109 -19.64 3.14 -10.25
N PRO A 110 -20.91 3.08 -9.80
CA PRO A 110 -21.32 3.59 -8.49
C PRO A 110 -20.70 2.80 -7.32
N ASP A 111 -20.47 1.50 -7.49
CA ASP A 111 -19.95 0.65 -6.41
C ASP A 111 -18.44 0.85 -6.25
N ALA A 112 -17.71 1.06 -7.36
CA ALA A 112 -16.30 1.44 -7.29
C ALA A 112 -16.11 2.83 -6.68
N ALA A 113 -16.99 3.78 -7.02
CA ALA A 113 -17.01 5.09 -6.40
C ALA A 113 -17.27 5.01 -4.88
N ALA A 114 -18.28 4.23 -4.46
CA ALA A 114 -18.58 4.00 -3.05
C ALA A 114 -17.41 3.36 -2.28
N ARG A 115 -16.76 2.34 -2.84
CA ARG A 115 -15.57 1.71 -2.23
C ARG A 115 -14.41 2.70 -2.09
N SER A 116 -14.17 3.51 -3.11
CA SER A 116 -13.13 4.55 -3.09
C SER A 116 -13.39 5.60 -2.00
N ALA A 117 -14.65 6.03 -1.83
CA ALA A 117 -15.02 6.97 -0.78
C ALA A 117 -14.87 6.38 0.63
N VAL A 118 -15.31 5.13 0.84
CA VAL A 118 -15.17 4.43 2.13
C VAL A 118 -13.69 4.24 2.51
N ASN A 119 -12.84 3.88 1.55
CA ASN A 119 -11.39 3.76 1.78
C ASN A 119 -10.77 5.10 2.20
N GLY A 120 -11.27 6.22 1.66
CA GLY A 120 -10.84 7.56 2.07
C GLY A 120 -11.20 7.90 3.52
N TRP A 121 -12.29 7.35 4.04
CA TRP A 121 -12.74 7.58 5.43
C TRP A 121 -12.22 6.54 6.43
N ALA A 122 -11.61 5.45 5.95
CA ALA A 122 -11.16 4.35 6.80
C ALA A 122 -10.17 4.80 7.87
N SER A 123 -9.26 5.72 7.56
CA SER A 123 -8.32 6.29 8.55
C SER A 123 -9.01 7.15 9.60
N ALA A 124 -10.02 7.91 9.21
CA ALA A 124 -10.78 8.76 10.13
C ALA A 124 -11.69 7.93 11.06
N PHE A 125 -12.34 6.89 10.54
CA PHE A 125 -13.15 5.98 11.36
C PHE A 125 -12.30 5.04 12.21
N GLY A 126 -11.13 4.63 11.73
CA GLY A 126 -10.18 3.80 12.49
C GLY A 126 -9.52 4.52 13.67
N ALA A 127 -9.58 5.86 13.71
CA ALA A 127 -9.11 6.65 14.84
C ALA A 127 -10.17 6.85 15.94
N LEU A 128 -11.40 6.37 15.75
CA LEU A 128 -12.45 6.47 16.75
C LEU A 128 -12.25 5.38 17.83
N PRO A 129 -12.37 5.72 19.13
CA PRO A 129 -12.29 4.73 20.20
C PRO A 129 -13.28 3.57 20.05
N ASP A 130 -12.81 2.34 20.25
CA ASP A 130 -13.61 1.12 20.09
C ASP A 130 -14.76 0.99 21.11
N ASP A 131 -14.67 1.69 22.24
CA ASP A 131 -15.69 1.74 23.29
C ASP A 131 -16.73 2.85 23.07
N GLY A 132 -16.55 3.68 22.03
CA GLY A 132 -17.50 4.71 21.62
C GLY A 132 -18.74 4.15 20.90
N SER A 133 -19.77 4.99 20.74
CA SER A 133 -20.96 4.65 19.96
C SER A 133 -21.25 5.75 18.95
N TYR A 134 -21.37 5.36 17.68
CA TYR A 134 -21.43 6.28 16.54
C TYR A 134 -22.56 5.88 15.59
N THR A 135 -23.16 6.85 14.91
CA THR A 135 -24.03 6.59 13.75
C THR A 135 -23.48 7.31 12.53
N ALA A 136 -23.49 6.61 11.38
CA ALA A 136 -23.11 7.19 10.10
C ALA A 136 -24.28 7.10 9.11
N ARG A 137 -24.51 8.16 8.36
CA ARG A 137 -25.49 8.21 7.26
C ARG A 137 -24.75 8.54 5.98
N VAL A 138 -24.95 7.72 4.96
CA VAL A 138 -24.29 7.88 3.66
C VAL A 138 -25.33 8.23 2.61
N ALA A 139 -25.02 9.20 1.76
CA ALA A 139 -25.80 9.54 0.59
C ALA A 139 -24.91 9.56 -0.66
N MET A 140 -25.37 8.96 -1.75
CA MET A 140 -24.65 8.93 -3.03
C MET A 140 -25.54 9.45 -4.15
N ILE A 141 -24.98 10.27 -5.02
CA ILE A 141 -25.70 10.91 -6.12
C ILE A 141 -24.85 10.83 -7.40
N GLU A 142 -25.43 10.26 -8.45
CA GLU A 142 -24.84 10.19 -9.79
C GLU A 142 -24.78 11.60 -10.42
N ALA A 143 -23.64 11.91 -11.02
CA ALA A 143 -23.38 13.14 -11.75
C ALA A 143 -22.64 12.84 -13.07
N GLU A 144 -22.54 13.86 -13.93
CA GLU A 144 -21.84 13.70 -15.20
C GLU A 144 -20.35 13.43 -14.95
N GLY A 145 -19.90 12.22 -15.30
CA GLY A 145 -18.52 11.77 -15.15
C GLY A 145 -18.15 11.18 -13.78
N GLY A 146 -19.11 10.96 -12.87
CA GLY A 146 -18.80 10.45 -11.53
C GLY A 146 -19.96 10.41 -10.55
N TYR A 147 -19.64 10.17 -9.28
CA TYR A 147 -20.59 10.12 -8.17
C TYR A 147 -20.12 11.03 -7.04
N TYR A 148 -21.04 11.83 -6.49
CA TYR A 148 -20.83 12.54 -5.25
C TYR A 148 -21.30 11.67 -4.08
N ILE A 149 -20.45 11.51 -3.08
CA ILE A 149 -20.71 10.65 -1.93
C ILE A 149 -20.48 11.45 -0.66
N ALA A 150 -21.52 11.57 0.15
CA ALA A 150 -21.50 12.27 1.42
C ALA A 150 -21.61 11.27 2.57
N VAL A 151 -20.86 11.50 3.64
CA VAL A 151 -21.04 10.84 4.93
C VAL A 151 -21.30 11.86 6.01
N ASP A 152 -22.27 11.58 6.84
CA ASP A 152 -22.69 12.36 8.00
C ASP A 152 -22.58 11.46 9.23
N VAL A 153 -21.67 11.78 10.14
CA VAL A 153 -21.35 10.98 11.32
C VAL A 153 -21.68 11.76 12.58
N GLU A 154 -22.37 11.10 13.50
CA GLU A 154 -22.76 11.63 14.80
C GLU A 154 -22.26 10.70 15.92
N VAL A 155 -21.63 11.29 16.93
CA VAL A 155 -21.17 10.59 18.14
C VAL A 155 -22.33 10.48 19.13
N LEU A 156 -22.89 9.28 19.27
CA LEU A 156 -24.00 8.99 20.19
C LEU A 156 -23.51 8.83 21.65
N ARG A 157 -22.31 8.29 21.83
CA ARG A 157 -21.59 8.19 23.11
C ARG A 157 -20.09 8.30 22.84
N ALA A 158 -19.41 9.23 23.50
CA ALA A 158 -17.95 9.32 23.45
C ALA A 158 -17.33 8.05 24.06
N GLY A 159 -16.25 7.54 23.44
CA GLY A 159 -15.38 6.55 24.09
C GLY A 159 -14.43 7.24 25.07
N SER A 160 -13.82 6.50 25.99
CA SER A 160 -12.92 7.09 26.98
C SER A 160 -11.70 7.73 26.30
N HIS A 161 -11.53 9.03 26.50
CA HIS A 161 -10.43 9.81 25.97
C HIS A 161 -9.95 10.77 27.05
N ASP A 162 -9.14 10.30 28.00
CA ASP A 162 -8.45 11.19 28.95
C ASP A 162 -7.09 10.62 29.35
N LYS A 163 -6.05 11.35 28.95
CA LYS A 163 -4.81 11.49 29.73
C LYS A 163 -5.08 12.56 30.78
N ASP A 164 -5.61 12.17 31.92
CA ASP A 164 -5.45 12.94 33.15
C ASP A 164 -4.57 12.10 34.09
N GLU A 165 -3.44 12.67 34.51
CA GLU A 165 -2.59 12.10 35.55
C GLU A 165 -3.43 11.83 36.81
N PRO A 166 -3.38 10.65 37.43
CA PRO A 166 -3.78 10.49 38.81
C PRO A 166 -2.55 10.62 39.70
N ASP A 167 -2.57 11.66 40.53
CA ASP A 167 -1.94 11.68 41.85
C ASP A 167 -2.33 10.42 42.64
N ASP A 168 -1.32 9.81 43.26
CA ASP A 168 -1.28 9.02 44.49
C ASP A 168 -2.48 8.14 44.91
N ASN A 169 -2.12 6.85 45.08
CA ASN A 169 -2.76 5.82 45.91
C ASN A 169 -4.08 5.25 45.40
N ASP A 170 -4.03 4.02 44.89
CA ASP A 170 -4.65 2.89 45.59
C ASP A 170 -4.11 1.56 45.02
N GLU A 171 -3.70 0.69 45.95
CA GLU A 171 -3.39 -0.72 45.72
C GLU A 171 -4.68 -1.43 45.32
N ASP A 172 -4.69 -2.21 44.24
CA ASP A 172 -5.32 -3.54 44.20
C ASP A 172 -5.06 -4.25 42.86
N GLU A 173 -4.72 -5.54 42.98
CA GLU A 173 -4.27 -6.49 41.96
C GLU A 173 -5.40 -6.86 40.97
N ASP A 174 -5.09 -6.82 39.67
CA ASP A 174 -5.47 -7.84 38.68
C ASP A 174 -4.54 -7.70 37.45
N ASP A 175 -3.51 -8.55 37.41
CA ASP A 175 -2.41 -8.61 36.43
C ASP A 175 -2.91 -8.99 35.02
N GLU A 176 -3.22 -8.01 34.18
CA GLU A 176 -2.86 -8.06 32.77
C GLU A 176 -1.58 -7.22 32.60
N PRO A 177 -0.48 -7.76 32.05
CA PRO A 177 0.75 -7.00 31.94
C PRO A 177 0.52 -5.81 31.02
N ALA A 178 0.64 -4.60 31.58
CA ALA A 178 0.59 -3.36 30.82
C ALA A 178 1.52 -3.45 29.59
N PRO A 179 1.13 -2.91 28.43
CA PRO A 179 2.02 -2.83 27.28
C PRO A 179 3.34 -2.17 27.71
N SER A 180 4.46 -2.80 27.33
CA SER A 180 5.80 -2.36 27.74
C SER A 180 5.99 -0.87 27.43
N LYS A 181 6.37 -0.07 28.43
CA LYS A 181 6.66 1.36 28.26
C LYS A 181 7.92 1.62 27.43
N ASP A 182 8.81 0.62 27.33
CA ASP A 182 10.06 0.74 26.60
C ASP A 182 9.83 0.44 25.11
N PRO A 183 10.23 1.34 24.18
CA PRO A 183 9.99 1.17 22.75
C PRO A 183 10.51 -0.16 22.20
N TYR A 184 11.62 -0.63 22.75
CA TYR A 184 12.15 -1.96 22.50
C TYR A 184 12.81 -2.52 23.75
N THR A 185 12.92 -3.85 23.83
CA THR A 185 13.67 -4.57 24.85
C THR A 185 14.92 -5.17 24.22
N LYS A 186 16.09 -4.82 24.77
CA LYS A 186 17.34 -5.51 24.47
C LYS A 186 17.39 -6.82 25.27
N VAL A 187 17.16 -7.95 24.61
CA VAL A 187 17.22 -9.29 25.23
C VAL A 187 18.68 -9.67 25.50
N ASP A 188 19.56 -9.42 24.52
CA ASP A 188 21.01 -9.49 24.65
C ASP A 188 21.69 -8.59 23.60
N ASP A 189 23.01 -8.69 23.41
CA ASP A 189 23.75 -7.86 22.45
C ASP A 189 23.34 -8.05 20.98
N ARG A 190 22.64 -9.14 20.66
CA ARG A 190 22.21 -9.49 19.31
C ARG A 190 20.71 -9.61 19.16
N ASN A 191 19.91 -9.65 20.21
CA ASN A 191 18.47 -9.91 20.11
C ASN A 191 17.66 -8.74 20.70
N TYR A 192 16.74 -8.19 19.90
CA TYR A 192 15.90 -7.06 20.26
C TYR A 192 14.42 -7.37 19.98
N THR A 193 13.53 -6.95 20.87
CA THR A 193 12.08 -7.06 20.70
C THR A 193 11.46 -5.68 20.64
N ILE A 194 10.68 -5.37 19.60
CA ILE A 194 9.98 -4.11 19.44
C ILE A 194 8.61 -4.20 20.13
N ASN A 195 8.31 -3.25 21.02
CA ASN A 195 7.11 -3.28 21.85
C ASN A 195 6.13 -2.12 21.62
N THR A 196 6.55 -1.07 20.90
CA THR A 196 5.70 0.08 20.57
C THR A 196 5.76 0.42 19.08
N SER A 197 4.80 1.23 18.62
CA SER A 197 4.67 1.65 17.22
C SER A 197 5.92 2.34 16.67
N GLU A 198 6.64 3.09 17.50
CA GLU A 198 7.86 3.82 17.13
C GLU A 198 9.14 3.03 17.43
N GLY A 199 9.02 1.86 18.06
CA GLY A 199 10.16 1.15 18.64
C GLY A 199 11.20 0.69 17.64
N LEU A 200 10.77 0.34 16.41
CA LEU A 200 11.70 -0.03 15.34
C LEU A 200 12.55 1.18 14.90
N GLN A 201 11.90 2.32 14.62
CA GLN A 201 12.59 3.57 14.29
C GLN A 201 13.60 3.91 15.40
N LYS A 202 13.16 3.82 16.65
CA LYS A 202 14.00 4.14 17.80
C LYS A 202 15.20 3.21 17.95
N LEU A 203 15.03 1.91 17.69
CA LEU A 203 16.13 0.95 17.70
C LEU A 203 17.17 1.28 16.62
N VAL A 204 16.74 1.60 15.40
CA VAL A 204 17.64 1.96 14.29
C VAL A 204 18.48 3.20 14.64
N GLU A 205 17.86 4.21 15.25
CA GLU A 205 18.54 5.41 15.74
C GLU A 205 19.52 5.12 16.88
N ASP A 206 19.11 4.34 17.89
CA ASP A 206 19.94 4.06 19.06
C ASP A 206 21.14 3.16 18.72
N LEU A 207 21.00 2.30 17.71
CA LEU A 207 22.10 1.55 17.10
C LEU A 207 22.95 2.39 16.14
N ASN A 208 22.58 3.66 15.96
CA ASN A 208 23.30 4.67 15.19
C ASN A 208 23.49 4.25 13.72
N TRP A 209 22.47 3.65 13.11
CA TRP A 209 22.45 3.37 11.68
C TRP A 209 22.11 4.65 10.90
N PRO A 210 22.81 4.96 9.78
CA PRO A 210 23.79 4.14 9.07
C PRO A 210 25.27 4.36 9.46
N GLU A 211 25.63 5.21 10.43
CA GLU A 211 27.05 5.48 10.69
C GLU A 211 27.77 4.38 11.48
N ALA A 212 27.02 3.60 12.26
CA ALA A 212 27.49 2.46 13.00
C ALA A 212 26.79 1.20 12.46
N ASN A 213 27.56 0.34 11.82
CA ASN A 213 27.13 -0.93 11.21
C ASN A 213 26.59 -1.99 12.22
N THR A 214 26.17 -1.58 13.40
CA THR A 214 25.84 -2.47 14.53
C THR A 214 24.55 -3.24 14.30
N ILE A 215 23.55 -2.63 13.66
CA ILE A 215 22.25 -3.26 13.36
C ILE A 215 22.34 -4.44 12.38
N LEU A 216 23.42 -4.54 11.60
CA LEU A 216 23.51 -5.47 10.48
C LEU A 216 23.55 -6.95 10.86
N SER A 217 23.82 -7.27 12.12
CA SER A 217 23.89 -8.66 12.61
C SER A 217 22.96 -8.94 13.78
N VAL A 218 22.11 -7.96 14.13
CA VAL A 218 21.13 -8.11 15.20
C VAL A 218 19.87 -8.76 14.67
N ASN A 219 19.25 -9.55 15.53
CA ASN A 219 17.96 -10.15 15.34
C ASN A 219 16.90 -9.24 15.96
N ILE A 220 15.82 -9.00 15.22
CA ILE A 220 14.74 -8.10 15.60
C ILE A 220 13.45 -8.90 15.53
N THR A 221 12.66 -8.87 16.60
CA THR A 221 11.32 -9.46 16.63
C THR A 221 10.29 -8.38 16.93
N LEU A 222 9.21 -8.31 16.14
CA LEU A 222 8.08 -7.43 16.45
C LEU A 222 7.11 -8.14 17.40
N ASN A 223 6.69 -7.45 18.45
CA ASN A 223 5.61 -7.88 19.35
C ASN A 223 4.39 -6.94 19.28
N CYS A 224 4.42 -5.98 18.37
CA CYS A 224 3.34 -5.06 18.08
C CYS A 224 3.45 -4.58 16.63
N ASP A 225 2.37 -3.97 16.14
CA ASP A 225 2.41 -3.24 14.88
C ASP A 225 3.29 -1.99 15.02
N VAL A 226 3.93 -1.61 13.91
CA VAL A 226 4.91 -0.53 13.84
C VAL A 226 4.46 0.49 12.80
N THR A 227 4.72 1.77 13.07
CA THR A 227 4.53 2.87 12.12
C THR A 227 5.84 3.59 11.92
N LEU A 228 6.33 3.59 10.69
CA LEU A 228 7.53 4.35 10.30
C LEU A 228 7.15 5.77 9.91
N ASP A 229 8.11 6.68 10.03
CA ASP A 229 8.01 8.04 9.48
C ASP A 229 8.73 8.16 8.12
N ASP A 230 8.70 9.36 7.55
CA ASP A 230 9.31 9.66 6.25
C ASP A 230 10.85 9.77 6.28
N THR A 231 11.47 9.49 7.43
CA THR A 231 12.93 9.52 7.63
C THR A 231 13.56 8.13 7.61
N TRP A 232 12.79 7.06 7.34
CA TRP A 232 13.31 5.70 7.29
C TRP A 232 14.50 5.56 6.32
N ILE A 233 15.61 5.04 6.84
CA ILE A 233 16.79 4.69 6.06
C ILE A 233 16.82 3.17 5.90
N PRO A 234 16.85 2.63 4.66
CA PRO A 234 16.90 1.19 4.43
C PRO A 234 18.02 0.52 5.23
N ILE A 235 17.72 -0.61 5.86
CA ILE A 235 18.72 -1.37 6.63
C ILE A 235 19.58 -2.19 5.66
N GLY A 236 20.89 -2.06 5.77
CA GLY A 236 21.86 -2.78 4.96
C GLY A 236 22.17 -2.11 3.61
N THR A 237 23.44 -2.11 3.25
CA THR A 237 23.95 -1.70 1.93
C THR A 237 24.80 -2.81 1.32
N GLU A 238 25.17 -2.69 0.04
CA GLU A 238 26.08 -3.67 -0.59
C GLU A 238 27.41 -3.82 0.18
N GLN A 239 27.97 -2.72 0.69
CA GLN A 239 29.23 -2.75 1.46
C GLN A 239 29.03 -3.26 2.88
N ASN A 240 27.84 -3.05 3.45
CA ASN A 240 27.52 -3.42 4.82
C ASN A 240 26.13 -4.08 4.85
N PRO A 241 26.03 -5.36 4.45
CA PRO A 241 24.74 -6.02 4.24
C PRO A 241 24.10 -6.47 5.55
N TYR A 242 22.77 -6.58 5.55
CA TYR A 242 22.04 -7.18 6.66
C TYR A 242 22.20 -8.71 6.66
N THR A 243 22.65 -9.25 7.79
CA THR A 243 22.98 -10.67 8.04
C THR A 243 22.21 -11.24 9.23
N GLY A 244 21.44 -10.41 9.94
CA GLY A 244 20.62 -10.79 11.08
C GLY A 244 19.31 -11.48 10.69
N ALA A 245 18.45 -11.71 11.68
CA ALA A 245 17.10 -12.22 11.50
C ALA A 245 16.04 -11.19 11.91
N PHE A 246 15.17 -10.81 10.99
CA PHE A 246 14.01 -9.97 11.25
C PHE A 246 12.74 -10.84 11.24
N ASP A 247 12.11 -11.02 12.39
CA ASP A 247 10.84 -11.72 12.52
C ASP A 247 9.73 -10.71 12.81
N GLY A 248 8.88 -10.46 11.83
CA GLY A 248 7.73 -9.58 11.98
C GLY A 248 6.66 -10.12 12.92
N GLY A 249 6.72 -11.38 13.36
CA GLY A 249 5.83 -11.90 14.39
C GLY A 249 4.34 -11.87 14.03
N LYS A 250 3.98 -11.78 12.75
CA LYS A 250 2.61 -11.51 12.25
C LYS A 250 2.11 -10.08 12.40
N HIS A 251 2.99 -9.17 12.77
CA HIS A 251 2.69 -7.75 12.86
C HIS A 251 2.82 -7.03 11.53
N THR A 252 2.22 -5.84 11.51
CA THR A 252 2.21 -4.94 10.37
C THR A 252 3.17 -3.78 10.58
N ILE A 253 3.95 -3.45 9.55
CA ILE A 253 4.65 -2.17 9.44
C ILE A 253 3.87 -1.30 8.47
N SER A 254 3.46 -0.12 8.91
CA SER A 254 2.86 0.93 8.08
C SER A 254 3.78 2.14 7.98
N GLY A 255 3.45 3.08 7.08
CA GLY A 255 4.19 4.34 6.96
C GLY A 255 5.52 4.26 6.22
N LEU A 256 5.91 3.09 5.68
CA LEU A 256 7.12 2.94 4.88
C LEU A 256 7.06 3.83 3.63
N SER A 257 7.79 4.94 3.65
CA SER A 257 7.90 5.88 2.54
C SER A 257 9.37 6.18 2.25
N VAL A 258 9.91 5.56 1.21
CA VAL A 258 11.31 5.71 0.82
C VAL A 258 11.38 6.25 -0.60
N SER A 259 12.04 7.39 -0.78
CA SER A 259 12.39 7.93 -2.10
C SER A 259 13.89 8.15 -2.15
N SER A 260 14.64 7.19 -2.69
CA SER A 260 16.10 7.22 -2.69
C SER A 260 16.70 7.31 -4.09
N SER A 261 17.84 8.00 -4.20
CA SER A 261 18.72 7.95 -5.37
C SER A 261 19.78 6.84 -5.25
N ASP A 262 19.64 5.92 -4.31
CA ASP A 262 20.51 4.76 -4.16
C ASP A 262 20.06 3.59 -5.06
N ASP A 263 20.99 2.67 -5.28
CA ASP A 263 20.81 1.48 -6.09
C ASP A 263 19.93 0.43 -5.40
N TYR A 264 19.76 0.48 -4.06
CA TYR A 264 19.07 -0.55 -3.28
C TYR A 264 18.03 0.06 -2.35
N VAL A 265 16.74 -0.13 -2.64
CA VAL A 265 15.66 0.60 -1.98
C VAL A 265 14.58 -0.36 -1.46
N GLY A 266 14.23 -0.23 -0.18
CA GLY A 266 13.21 -1.02 0.52
C GLY A 266 13.22 -0.78 2.03
N LEU A 267 12.51 -1.62 2.80
CA LEU A 267 12.71 -1.70 4.26
C LEU A 267 14.17 -2.08 4.56
N PHE A 268 14.68 -3.06 3.81
CA PHE A 268 16.09 -3.41 3.73
C PHE A 268 16.64 -2.98 2.37
N GLY A 269 17.83 -2.37 2.35
CA GLY A 269 18.53 -2.10 1.10
C GLY A 269 19.12 -3.40 0.55
N TYR A 270 20.00 -4.02 1.34
CA TYR A 270 20.75 -5.20 0.92
C TYR A 270 20.81 -6.26 2.04
N ILE A 271 20.31 -7.46 1.75
CA ILE A 271 20.39 -8.63 2.64
C ILE A 271 21.44 -9.60 2.09
N GLN A 272 22.35 -10.07 2.94
CA GLN A 272 23.30 -11.12 2.62
C GLN A 272 23.24 -12.25 3.64
N GLY A 273 22.62 -13.37 3.28
CA GLY A 273 22.46 -14.53 4.18
C GLY A 273 21.59 -14.28 5.43
N GLY A 274 21.01 -13.08 5.57
CA GLY A 274 20.04 -12.76 6.61
C GLY A 274 18.66 -13.37 6.35
N THR A 275 17.78 -13.29 7.34
CA THR A 275 16.39 -13.77 7.25
C THR A 275 15.42 -12.62 7.52
N VAL A 276 14.38 -12.47 6.71
CA VAL A 276 13.25 -11.58 6.96
C VAL A 276 11.98 -12.38 6.80
N GLN A 277 11.18 -12.47 7.86
CA GLN A 277 10.01 -13.32 7.83
C GLN A 277 8.80 -12.73 8.56
N ASN A 278 7.63 -13.28 8.26
CA ASN A 278 6.39 -13.13 9.04
C ASN A 278 5.96 -11.66 9.21
N LEU A 279 5.89 -10.91 8.12
CA LEU A 279 5.69 -9.46 8.16
C LEU A 279 4.65 -9.02 7.14
N THR A 280 3.75 -8.12 7.54
CA THR A 280 2.91 -7.36 6.60
C THR A 280 3.45 -5.94 6.43
N LEU A 281 3.62 -5.47 5.20
CA LEU A 281 3.87 -4.07 4.86
C LEU A 281 2.59 -3.45 4.33
N ASP A 282 2.03 -2.49 5.07
CA ASP A 282 0.79 -1.83 4.69
C ASP A 282 1.03 -0.52 3.94
N ASN A 283 0.47 -0.48 2.74
CA ASN A 283 0.48 0.61 1.78
C ASN A 283 1.86 1.28 1.58
N PRO A 284 2.94 0.50 1.35
CA PRO A 284 4.29 1.07 1.22
C PRO A 284 4.41 1.96 -0.02
N ASN A 285 5.16 3.05 0.11
CA ASN A 285 5.52 3.94 -1.00
C ASN A 285 7.04 3.92 -1.19
N VAL A 286 7.52 3.03 -2.06
CA VAL A 286 8.96 2.84 -2.28
C VAL A 286 9.31 3.23 -3.70
N LYS A 287 10.22 4.20 -3.83
CA LYS A 287 10.61 4.77 -5.09
C LYS A 287 12.13 4.89 -5.20
N SER A 288 12.69 4.34 -6.27
CA SER A 288 14.02 4.75 -6.72
C SER A 288 13.92 5.88 -7.73
N THR A 289 14.68 6.95 -7.47
CA THR A 289 14.95 8.04 -8.42
C THR A 289 16.34 7.93 -9.03
N TYR A 290 16.97 6.75 -8.92
CA TYR A 290 18.28 6.50 -9.47
C TYR A 290 18.27 6.74 -10.99
N THR A 291 19.19 7.57 -11.47
CA THR A 291 19.40 7.77 -12.91
C THR A 291 20.66 7.04 -13.29
N SER A 292 20.51 5.90 -13.99
CA SER A 292 21.67 5.18 -14.50
C SER A 292 22.51 6.06 -15.42
N VAL A 293 23.82 6.05 -15.22
CA VAL A 293 24.78 6.59 -16.18
C VAL A 293 25.21 5.43 -17.06
N THR A 294 24.63 5.32 -18.25
CA THR A 294 25.09 4.35 -19.25
C THR A 294 26.47 4.77 -19.76
N THR A 295 27.50 3.98 -19.47
CA THR A 295 28.80 4.08 -20.16
C THR A 295 29.03 2.82 -21.00
N GLY A 296 28.18 2.54 -21.99
CA GLY A 296 28.46 1.45 -22.94
C GLY A 296 27.24 0.89 -23.67
N GLU A 297 27.49 0.35 -24.86
CA GLU A 297 26.51 -0.32 -25.73
C GLU A 297 26.51 -1.86 -25.58
N ASP A 298 27.31 -2.39 -24.63
CA ASP A 298 27.49 -3.83 -24.43
C ASP A 298 26.60 -4.39 -23.31
N PHE A 299 25.92 -5.50 -23.64
CA PHE A 299 25.10 -6.29 -22.74
C PHE A 299 25.99 -6.87 -21.61
N GLY A 300 25.92 -6.29 -20.41
CA GLY A 300 26.65 -6.75 -19.23
C GLY A 300 27.86 -5.91 -18.79
N ASP A 301 28.09 -4.73 -19.36
CA ASP A 301 28.99 -3.74 -18.76
C ASP A 301 28.22 -3.01 -17.65
N THR A 302 28.66 -3.21 -16.41
CA THR A 302 28.04 -2.75 -15.15
C THR A 302 27.58 -1.28 -15.20
N THR A 303 26.35 -1.08 -15.63
CA THR A 303 25.56 0.10 -15.31
C THR A 303 24.92 -0.20 -13.96
N SER A 304 25.07 0.70 -13.00
CA SER A 304 24.30 0.62 -11.75
C SER A 304 22.81 0.53 -12.11
N ILE A 305 22.12 -0.45 -11.50
CA ILE A 305 20.72 -0.79 -11.73
C ILE A 305 19.97 -0.40 -10.47
N GLY A 306 18.81 0.26 -10.61
CA GLY A 306 17.94 0.52 -9.46
C GLY A 306 17.21 -0.75 -9.04
N TYR A 307 17.60 -1.37 -7.93
CA TYR A 307 16.94 -2.51 -7.29
C TYR A 307 15.96 -2.05 -6.22
N VAL A 308 14.67 -2.30 -6.46
CA VAL A 308 13.59 -1.78 -5.62
C VAL A 308 12.64 -2.89 -5.22
N GLY A 309 12.43 -3.07 -3.92
CA GLY A 309 11.40 -3.94 -3.38
C GLY A 309 10.89 -3.44 -2.04
N ALA A 310 9.62 -3.70 -1.71
CA ALA A 310 9.07 -3.20 -0.44
C ALA A 310 9.83 -3.78 0.77
N VAL A 311 10.13 -5.09 0.74
CA VAL A 311 10.90 -5.75 1.79
C VAL A 311 12.38 -5.52 1.58
N ALA A 312 12.90 -5.80 0.38
CA ALA A 312 14.32 -5.68 0.10
C ALA A 312 14.62 -5.16 -1.31
N GLY A 313 15.62 -4.28 -1.42
CA GLY A 313 16.25 -3.98 -2.71
C GLY A 313 16.88 -5.24 -3.30
N THR A 314 17.81 -5.84 -2.56
CA THR A 314 18.50 -7.10 -2.95
C THR A 314 18.47 -8.14 -1.83
N ASN A 315 18.16 -9.39 -2.20
CA ASN A 315 18.31 -10.58 -1.37
C ASN A 315 19.43 -11.49 -1.92
N ASN A 316 20.65 -11.37 -1.40
CA ASN A 316 21.80 -12.17 -1.83
C ASN A 316 22.03 -13.36 -0.89
N GLY A 317 21.52 -14.53 -1.28
CA GLY A 317 21.64 -15.76 -0.49
C GLY A 317 20.91 -15.75 0.86
N GLY A 318 20.06 -14.75 1.13
CA GLY A 318 19.20 -14.70 2.31
C GLY A 318 17.85 -15.39 2.10
N ILE A 319 17.02 -15.36 3.15
CA ILE A 319 15.69 -15.97 3.20
C ILE A 319 14.65 -14.86 3.43
N ILE A 320 13.69 -14.76 2.53
CA ILE A 320 12.50 -13.90 2.69
C ILE A 320 11.27 -14.80 2.65
N GLU A 321 10.53 -14.85 3.75
CA GLU A 321 9.46 -15.84 3.95
C GLU A 321 8.22 -15.23 4.60
N ASN A 322 7.01 -15.54 4.11
CA ASN A 322 5.76 -15.03 4.70
C ASN A 322 5.74 -13.50 4.85
N CYS A 323 6.17 -12.80 3.79
CA CYS A 323 6.11 -11.34 3.72
C CYS A 323 5.02 -10.89 2.76
N HIS A 324 4.17 -9.96 3.21
CA HIS A 324 2.92 -9.62 2.52
C HIS A 324 2.79 -8.12 2.33
N ILE A 325 2.54 -7.68 1.11
CA ILE A 325 2.42 -6.25 0.76
C ILE A 325 0.96 -5.96 0.44
N THR A 326 0.34 -5.09 1.23
CA THR A 326 -1.07 -4.70 1.08
C THR A 326 -1.17 -3.28 0.51
N GLY A 327 -1.55 -3.16 -0.77
CA GLY A 327 -1.61 -1.88 -1.48
C GLY A 327 -0.24 -1.27 -1.76
N GLY A 328 -0.18 0.06 -1.80
CA GLY A 328 1.06 0.79 -2.02
C GLY A 328 1.48 0.95 -3.48
N THR A 329 2.65 1.58 -3.65
CA THR A 329 3.30 1.81 -4.93
C THR A 329 4.79 1.57 -4.80
N ILE A 330 5.29 0.61 -5.57
CA ILE A 330 6.72 0.29 -5.68
C ILE A 330 7.17 0.66 -7.08
N SER A 331 8.13 1.58 -7.20
CA SER A 331 8.48 2.13 -8.51
C SER A 331 9.95 2.51 -8.68
N ALA A 332 10.40 2.47 -9.93
CA ALA A 332 11.67 3.06 -10.34
C ALA A 332 11.50 3.82 -11.65
N ILE A 333 12.19 4.96 -11.74
CA ILE A 333 12.29 5.76 -12.98
C ILE A 333 13.78 5.84 -13.34
N ALA A 334 14.28 4.81 -14.01
CA ALA A 334 15.69 4.63 -14.31
C ALA A 334 15.87 3.90 -15.65
N ASP A 335 16.94 4.21 -16.39
CA ASP A 335 17.22 3.51 -17.66
C ASP A 335 17.42 2.01 -17.48
N ALA A 336 17.95 1.57 -16.33
CA ALA A 336 17.96 0.17 -15.92
C ALA A 336 17.40 0.03 -14.49
N SER A 337 16.42 -0.84 -14.29
CA SER A 337 15.83 -1.08 -12.96
C SER A 337 15.20 -2.46 -12.82
N CYS A 338 15.27 -2.99 -11.60
CA CYS A 338 14.58 -4.20 -11.17
C CYS A 338 13.59 -3.83 -10.06
N VAL A 339 12.30 -3.88 -10.34
CA VAL A 339 11.26 -3.51 -9.40
C VAL A 339 10.40 -4.73 -9.09
N GLY A 340 10.46 -5.21 -7.86
CA GLY A 340 9.58 -6.25 -7.35
C GLY A 340 8.65 -5.71 -6.29
N GLY A 341 7.43 -6.23 -6.20
CA GLY A 341 6.56 -5.87 -5.08
C GLY A 341 7.17 -6.20 -3.72
N VAL A 342 7.89 -7.33 -3.62
CA VAL A 342 8.57 -7.79 -2.39
C VAL A 342 10.07 -7.54 -2.47
N VAL A 343 10.72 -7.99 -3.56
CA VAL A 343 12.19 -7.96 -3.71
C VAL A 343 12.59 -7.41 -5.08
N GLY A 344 13.52 -6.46 -5.14
CA GLY A 344 14.09 -5.98 -6.40
C GLY A 344 14.86 -7.07 -7.13
N GLU A 345 16.00 -7.50 -6.58
CA GLU A 345 16.79 -8.64 -7.05
C GLU A 345 16.85 -9.78 -6.02
N ASN A 346 16.60 -11.00 -6.47
CA ASN A 346 16.73 -12.21 -5.67
C ASN A 346 17.83 -13.14 -6.18
N GLY A 347 18.87 -13.34 -5.35
CA GLY A 347 19.84 -14.44 -5.44
C GLY A 347 19.71 -15.45 -4.29
N GLY A 348 18.71 -15.29 -3.41
CA GLY A 348 18.40 -16.17 -2.28
C GLY A 348 17.07 -16.91 -2.46
N SER A 349 16.34 -17.09 -1.36
CA SER A 349 15.00 -17.69 -1.35
C SER A 349 13.92 -16.65 -1.05
N VAL A 350 12.85 -16.63 -1.86
CA VAL A 350 11.61 -15.90 -1.60
C VAL A 350 10.46 -16.91 -1.58
N THR A 351 9.84 -17.12 -0.43
CA THR A 351 8.85 -18.20 -0.24
C THR A 351 7.59 -17.71 0.48
N GLY A 352 6.41 -18.08 -0.04
CA GLY A 352 5.16 -17.77 0.65
C GLY A 352 4.86 -16.28 0.76
N CYS A 353 5.42 -15.45 -0.13
CA CYS A 353 5.23 -14.01 -0.10
C CYS A 353 4.08 -13.56 -1.01
N SER A 354 3.42 -12.46 -0.67
CA SER A 354 2.39 -11.86 -1.52
C SER A 354 2.54 -10.36 -1.72
N SER A 355 1.98 -9.86 -2.82
CA SER A 355 2.00 -8.44 -3.15
C SER A 355 0.74 -8.01 -3.88
N THR A 356 0.25 -6.85 -3.50
CA THR A 356 -0.88 -6.15 -4.12
C THR A 356 -0.49 -4.68 -4.35
N GLY A 357 -1.31 -3.88 -5.03
CA GLY A 357 -0.96 -2.48 -5.34
C GLY A 357 -0.31 -2.32 -6.72
N ASN A 358 0.60 -1.34 -6.87
CA ASN A 358 1.22 -1.00 -8.16
C ASN A 358 2.73 -1.26 -8.14
N VAL A 359 3.23 -1.99 -9.15
CA VAL A 359 4.65 -2.24 -9.34
C VAL A 359 5.07 -1.72 -10.71
N THR A 360 5.97 -0.74 -10.76
CA THR A 360 6.30 -0.02 -12.00
C THR A 360 7.79 0.18 -12.18
N ALA A 361 8.37 -0.41 -13.23
CA ALA A 361 9.72 -0.10 -13.71
C ALA A 361 9.59 0.74 -14.99
N THR A 362 10.07 1.98 -14.98
CA THR A 362 10.00 2.87 -16.14
C THR A 362 11.39 3.34 -16.52
N GLY A 363 11.71 3.27 -17.81
CA GLY A 363 13.04 3.57 -18.32
C GLY A 363 13.16 3.33 -19.82
N SER A 364 14.27 3.77 -20.40
CA SER A 364 14.55 3.57 -21.83
C SER A 364 15.37 2.30 -22.13
N GLY A 365 15.91 1.63 -21.10
CA GLY A 365 16.68 0.39 -21.21
C GLY A 365 16.05 -0.79 -20.47
N ASP A 366 16.90 -1.63 -19.86
CA ASP A 366 16.54 -2.90 -19.22
C ASP A 366 15.75 -2.69 -17.92
N THR A 367 14.42 -2.70 -18.05
CA THR A 367 13.51 -2.50 -16.92
C THR A 367 12.66 -3.75 -16.67
N PHE A 368 12.87 -4.35 -15.51
CA PHE A 368 12.25 -5.60 -15.09
C PHE A 368 11.25 -5.32 -13.97
N ALA A 369 9.98 -5.59 -14.21
CA ALA A 369 8.92 -5.41 -13.23
C ALA A 369 8.26 -6.76 -12.91
N GLY A 370 8.25 -7.15 -11.63
CA GLY A 370 7.59 -8.36 -11.17
C GLY A 370 6.65 -8.09 -10.01
N GLY A 371 5.45 -8.68 -10.02
CA GLY A 371 4.51 -8.52 -8.92
C GLY A 371 5.10 -8.88 -7.55
N VAL A 372 6.03 -9.85 -7.51
CA VAL A 372 6.76 -10.27 -6.30
C VAL A 372 8.25 -9.94 -6.41
N VAL A 373 8.92 -10.39 -7.48
CA VAL A 373 10.38 -10.22 -7.65
C VAL A 373 10.69 -9.52 -8.96
N GLY A 374 11.49 -8.45 -8.97
CA GLY A 374 11.91 -7.79 -10.19
C GLY A 374 12.78 -8.70 -11.07
N GLN A 375 13.92 -9.11 -10.52
CA GLN A 375 14.88 -10.02 -11.14
C GLN A 375 15.19 -11.20 -10.23
N ASN A 376 15.02 -12.43 -10.72
CA ASN A 376 15.45 -13.64 -10.04
C ASN A 376 16.76 -14.15 -10.65
N ASN A 377 17.88 -13.82 -10.02
CA ASN A 377 19.24 -14.05 -10.50
C ASN A 377 19.87 -15.27 -9.82
N GLY A 378 19.45 -16.47 -10.25
CA GLY A 378 19.92 -17.74 -9.67
C GLY A 378 19.27 -18.15 -8.35
N GLY A 379 18.35 -17.35 -7.80
CA GLY A 379 17.58 -17.65 -6.61
C GLY A 379 16.34 -18.53 -6.85
N SER A 380 15.56 -18.76 -5.79
CA SER A 380 14.27 -19.45 -5.82
C SER A 380 13.10 -18.56 -5.42
N VAL A 381 12.03 -18.60 -6.21
CA VAL A 381 10.73 -17.97 -5.92
C VAL A 381 9.69 -19.08 -5.87
N THR A 382 9.17 -19.35 -4.66
CA THR A 382 8.33 -20.54 -4.41
C THR A 382 7.05 -20.18 -3.68
N ALA A 383 5.91 -20.67 -4.17
CA ALA A 383 4.62 -20.47 -3.52
C ALA A 383 4.29 -18.99 -3.23
N CYS A 384 4.72 -18.09 -4.11
CA CYS A 384 4.44 -16.66 -4.00
C CYS A 384 3.25 -16.26 -4.88
N CYS A 385 2.56 -15.19 -4.50
CA CYS A 385 1.44 -14.70 -5.29
C CYS A 385 1.39 -13.19 -5.45
N SER A 386 0.73 -12.72 -6.51
CA SER A 386 0.50 -11.30 -6.69
C SER A 386 -0.88 -11.01 -7.28
N THR A 387 -1.48 -9.91 -6.84
CA THR A 387 -2.64 -9.30 -7.51
C THR A 387 -2.36 -7.86 -7.91
N SER A 388 -1.07 -7.51 -8.04
CA SER A 388 -0.62 -6.16 -8.34
C SER A 388 -0.86 -5.80 -9.80
N SER A 389 -0.99 -4.51 -10.08
CA SER A 389 -0.83 -3.97 -11.43
C SER A 389 0.66 -3.82 -11.72
N VAL A 390 1.18 -4.55 -12.70
CA VAL A 390 2.61 -4.60 -13.02
C VAL A 390 2.88 -3.96 -14.38
N SER A 391 3.81 -3.00 -14.43
CA SER A 391 4.22 -2.34 -15.67
C SER A 391 5.74 -2.23 -15.78
N GLY A 392 6.31 -2.61 -16.93
CA GLY A 392 7.75 -2.52 -17.23
C GLY A 392 8.08 -2.89 -18.68
N TYR A 393 9.35 -2.88 -19.08
CA TYR A 393 9.74 -3.42 -20.39
C TYR A 393 9.55 -4.95 -20.41
N GLU A 394 10.13 -5.63 -19.42
CA GLU A 394 9.86 -7.04 -19.11
C GLU A 394 8.99 -7.09 -17.86
N ALA A 395 7.71 -7.40 -18.05
CA ALA A 395 6.71 -7.33 -17.00
C ALA A 395 6.16 -8.73 -16.75
N GLY A 396 6.34 -9.26 -15.54
CA GLY A 396 5.77 -10.53 -15.12
C GLY A 396 4.81 -10.35 -13.96
N GLY A 397 3.68 -11.06 -14.00
CA GLY A 397 2.74 -11.05 -12.89
C GLY A 397 3.35 -11.47 -11.55
N VAL A 398 4.41 -12.28 -11.57
CA VAL A 398 5.19 -12.68 -10.37
C VAL A 398 6.64 -12.23 -10.48
N VAL A 399 7.33 -12.55 -11.57
CA VAL A 399 8.77 -12.27 -11.76
C VAL A 399 9.01 -11.51 -13.05
N GLY A 400 9.72 -10.39 -13.02
CA GLY A 400 10.05 -9.65 -14.25
C GLY A 400 11.01 -10.45 -15.15
N PHE A 401 12.26 -10.60 -14.68
CA PHE A 401 13.33 -11.36 -15.33
C PHE A 401 13.67 -12.60 -14.52
N ASN A 402 13.75 -13.78 -15.16
CA ASN A 402 14.11 -15.03 -14.49
C ASN A 402 15.35 -15.70 -15.08
N PHE A 403 16.34 -15.94 -14.23
CA PHE A 403 17.49 -16.82 -14.45
C PHE A 403 17.66 -17.86 -13.31
N GLY A 404 16.66 -17.99 -12.44
CA GLY A 404 16.63 -18.96 -11.34
C GLY A 404 15.44 -19.91 -11.43
N THR A 405 14.85 -20.27 -10.30
CA THR A 405 13.67 -21.15 -10.23
C THR A 405 12.42 -20.38 -9.82
N VAL A 406 11.32 -20.57 -10.56
CA VAL A 406 9.99 -20.05 -10.21
C VAL A 406 9.03 -21.22 -10.16
N THR A 407 8.58 -21.55 -8.95
CA THR A 407 7.78 -22.76 -8.71
C THR A 407 6.51 -22.42 -7.96
N ALA A 408 5.39 -23.00 -8.37
CA ALA A 408 4.14 -22.93 -7.60
C ALA A 408 3.62 -21.51 -7.35
N CYS A 409 3.96 -20.57 -8.20
CA CYS A 409 3.57 -19.17 -8.03
C CYS A 409 2.33 -18.83 -8.86
N TYR A 410 1.59 -17.81 -8.47
CA TYR A 410 0.50 -17.31 -9.30
C TYR A 410 0.33 -15.80 -9.31
N HIS A 411 -0.21 -15.30 -10.41
CA HIS A 411 -0.72 -13.93 -10.51
C HIS A 411 -2.23 -13.97 -10.76
N ALA A 412 -3.01 -13.14 -10.07
CA ALA A 412 -4.46 -13.14 -10.24
C ALA A 412 -5.05 -11.73 -10.16
N ASN A 413 -6.08 -11.47 -10.97
CA ASN A 413 -6.91 -10.25 -10.94
C ASN A 413 -6.21 -8.91 -11.24
N GLY A 414 -4.89 -8.83 -11.21
CA GLY A 414 -4.10 -7.68 -11.65
C GLY A 414 -3.99 -7.58 -13.17
N SER A 415 -3.38 -6.50 -13.64
CA SER A 415 -3.00 -6.30 -15.05
C SER A 415 -1.49 -6.31 -15.20
N VAL A 416 -0.97 -6.93 -16.26
CA VAL A 416 0.46 -6.90 -16.58
C VAL A 416 0.67 -6.28 -17.95
N SER A 417 1.46 -5.21 -18.03
CA SER A 417 1.72 -4.47 -19.28
C SER A 417 3.19 -4.22 -19.51
N GLY A 418 3.65 -4.43 -20.75
CA GLY A 418 5.04 -4.27 -21.14
C GLY A 418 5.30 -4.79 -22.55
N ASN A 419 6.54 -4.67 -23.02
CA ASN A 419 6.95 -5.22 -24.32
C ASN A 419 7.02 -6.75 -24.27
N ARG A 420 7.52 -7.29 -23.15
CA ARG A 420 7.51 -8.71 -22.82
C ARG A 420 6.63 -8.92 -21.58
N ALA A 421 5.32 -8.85 -21.77
CA ALA A 421 4.34 -9.03 -20.72
C ALA A 421 3.97 -10.52 -20.59
N GLY A 422 4.33 -11.15 -19.47
CA GLY A 422 3.96 -12.52 -19.16
C GLY A 422 3.07 -12.61 -17.92
N GLY A 423 2.12 -13.54 -17.97
CA GLY A 423 1.19 -13.78 -16.87
C GLY A 423 1.88 -14.15 -15.55
N VAL A 424 3.02 -14.82 -15.61
CA VAL A 424 3.84 -15.17 -14.45
C VAL A 424 5.22 -14.53 -14.56
N VAL A 425 5.91 -14.76 -15.69
CA VAL A 425 7.29 -14.30 -15.91
C VAL A 425 7.38 -13.40 -17.14
N GLY A 426 7.99 -12.23 -17.05
CA GLY A 426 8.19 -11.36 -18.21
C GLY A 426 9.16 -11.98 -19.22
N TYR A 427 10.39 -12.23 -18.78
CA TYR A 427 11.42 -12.90 -19.56
C TYR A 427 12.06 -14.04 -18.78
N ASN A 428 12.17 -15.21 -19.42
CA ASN A 428 12.78 -16.40 -18.82
C ASN A 428 14.01 -16.80 -19.64
N LEU A 429 15.20 -16.43 -19.16
CA LEU A 429 16.44 -16.66 -19.88
C LEU A 429 16.89 -18.12 -19.76
N THR A 430 16.93 -18.84 -20.87
CA THR A 430 17.51 -20.19 -20.95
C THR A 430 18.46 -20.30 -22.13
N TYR A 431 19.58 -20.99 -21.95
CA TYR A 431 20.51 -21.31 -23.04
C TYR A 431 21.02 -22.74 -22.92
N SER A 432 21.44 -23.33 -24.04
CA SER A 432 21.97 -24.71 -24.06
C SER A 432 23.42 -24.75 -24.51
N VAL A 433 24.26 -25.46 -23.76
CA VAL A 433 25.65 -25.74 -24.13
C VAL A 433 25.84 -27.26 -24.13
N GLY A 434 26.13 -27.83 -25.30
CA GLY A 434 26.35 -29.28 -25.43
C GLY A 434 25.15 -30.15 -25.07
N GLY A 435 23.91 -29.64 -25.20
CA GLY A 435 22.68 -30.34 -24.84
C GLY A 435 22.29 -30.24 -23.36
N ILE A 436 23.07 -29.53 -22.55
CA ILE A 436 22.73 -29.18 -21.17
C ILE A 436 22.02 -27.82 -21.20
N VAL A 437 20.84 -27.72 -20.59
CA VAL A 437 20.08 -26.47 -20.49
C VAL A 437 20.47 -25.75 -19.20
N PHE A 438 20.82 -24.47 -19.31
CA PHE A 438 21.12 -23.57 -18.21
C PHE A 438 20.09 -22.42 -18.20
N GLY A 439 19.84 -21.88 -17.01
CA GLY A 439 19.03 -20.68 -16.81
C GLY A 439 17.68 -20.94 -16.15
N GLY A 440 16.74 -20.03 -16.40
CA GLY A 440 15.47 -19.92 -15.72
C GLY A 440 14.55 -21.13 -15.94
N THR A 441 14.00 -21.63 -14.84
CA THR A 441 12.92 -22.63 -14.86
C THR A 441 11.63 -22.03 -14.31
N VAL A 442 10.52 -22.35 -14.97
CA VAL A 442 9.17 -22.06 -14.50
C VAL A 442 8.47 -23.40 -14.37
N THR A 443 7.80 -23.65 -13.25
CA THR A 443 7.13 -24.94 -13.03
C THR A 443 5.91 -24.74 -12.15
N ALA A 444 4.79 -25.34 -12.54
CA ALA A 444 3.57 -25.28 -11.75
C ALA A 444 3.13 -23.83 -11.44
N CYS A 445 3.26 -22.92 -12.40
CA CYS A 445 2.84 -21.53 -12.21
C CYS A 445 1.53 -21.24 -12.95
N TYR A 446 0.76 -20.29 -12.42
CA TYR A 446 -0.59 -20.01 -12.90
C TYR A 446 -0.84 -18.52 -13.03
N TRP A 447 -1.72 -18.13 -13.93
CA TRP A 447 -2.09 -16.73 -14.03
C TRP A 447 -3.52 -16.51 -14.48
N SER A 448 -4.15 -15.47 -13.95
CA SER A 448 -5.36 -14.87 -14.48
C SER A 448 -5.18 -13.36 -14.61
N GLY A 449 -6.15 -12.66 -15.21
CA GLY A 449 -6.12 -11.21 -15.40
C GLY A 449 -6.00 -10.80 -16.86
N THR A 450 -5.66 -9.53 -17.07
CA THR A 450 -5.61 -8.88 -18.39
C THR A 450 -4.19 -8.43 -18.75
N GLY A 451 -3.93 -8.29 -20.06
CA GLY A 451 -2.64 -7.85 -20.59
C GLY A 451 -1.89 -8.96 -21.32
N PRO A 452 -1.27 -9.93 -20.63
CA PRO A 452 -0.53 -11.01 -21.27
C PRO A 452 -1.42 -11.90 -22.12
N THR A 453 -0.86 -12.46 -23.19
CA THR A 453 -1.45 -13.59 -23.92
C THR A 453 -0.82 -14.93 -23.55
N HIS A 454 0.35 -14.88 -22.90
CA HIS A 454 1.18 -16.02 -22.51
C HIS A 454 1.57 -15.92 -21.04
N GLY A 455 1.87 -17.05 -20.40
CA GLY A 455 2.41 -17.10 -19.04
C GLY A 455 3.86 -16.62 -18.94
N ILE A 456 4.63 -16.73 -20.04
CA ILE A 456 5.99 -16.20 -20.19
C ILE A 456 6.02 -15.24 -21.38
N GLY A 457 6.42 -13.99 -21.18
CA GLY A 457 6.28 -12.92 -22.18
C GLY A 457 7.06 -13.12 -23.49
N ASP A 458 8.23 -13.73 -23.45
CA ASP A 458 9.10 -13.97 -24.64
C ASP A 458 9.01 -15.42 -25.16
N SER A 459 8.06 -16.24 -24.68
CA SER A 459 7.88 -17.61 -25.15
C SER A 459 6.49 -17.81 -25.74
N GLU A 460 6.42 -18.24 -27.01
CA GLU A 460 5.15 -18.61 -27.65
C GLU A 460 4.52 -19.90 -27.09
N SER A 461 5.22 -20.64 -26.22
CA SER A 461 4.87 -22.04 -25.94
C SER A 461 4.03 -22.28 -24.67
N ASP A 462 3.89 -21.31 -23.74
CA ASP A 462 3.12 -21.43 -22.48
C ASP A 462 3.37 -22.69 -21.61
N ILE A 463 4.30 -23.58 -21.99
CA ILE A 463 4.35 -24.98 -21.52
C ILE A 463 4.54 -25.14 -20.02
N ASN A 464 4.94 -24.08 -19.33
CA ASN A 464 5.36 -24.10 -17.93
C ASN A 464 4.54 -23.14 -17.04
N ALA A 465 3.61 -22.38 -17.62
CA ALA A 465 2.73 -21.46 -16.90
C ALA A 465 1.31 -21.50 -17.48
N THR A 466 0.34 -21.94 -16.67
CA THR A 466 -1.02 -22.22 -17.13
C THR A 466 -1.96 -21.04 -16.87
N LYS A 467 -2.67 -20.60 -17.92
CA LYS A 467 -3.73 -19.59 -17.78
C LYS A 467 -4.95 -20.19 -17.09
N VAL A 468 -5.45 -19.52 -16.06
CA VAL A 468 -6.72 -19.83 -15.38
C VAL A 468 -7.80 -18.91 -15.96
N ASP A 469 -8.58 -19.44 -16.90
CA ASP A 469 -9.62 -18.71 -17.63
C ASP A 469 -11.03 -18.87 -17.01
N GLY A 470 -11.17 -19.74 -16.01
CA GLY A 470 -12.43 -20.06 -15.35
C GLY A 470 -13.39 -20.93 -16.17
N ASN A 471 -13.01 -21.30 -17.39
CA ASN A 471 -13.83 -22.11 -18.31
C ASN A 471 -13.17 -23.47 -18.59
N THR A 472 -11.94 -23.45 -19.11
CA THR A 472 -11.15 -24.66 -19.42
C THR A 472 -10.26 -25.04 -18.24
N VAL A 473 -9.70 -24.04 -17.55
CA VAL A 473 -8.89 -24.21 -16.35
C VAL A 473 -9.47 -23.33 -15.25
N THR A 474 -9.93 -23.98 -14.18
CA THR A 474 -10.35 -23.34 -12.92
C THR A 474 -9.20 -23.33 -11.92
N TRP A 475 -9.27 -22.49 -10.89
CA TRP A 475 -8.26 -22.47 -9.82
C TRP A 475 -8.17 -23.81 -9.11
N LYS A 476 -9.32 -24.45 -8.87
CA LYS A 476 -9.38 -25.80 -8.33
C LYS A 476 -8.63 -26.82 -9.21
N THR A 477 -8.93 -26.88 -10.50
CA THR A 477 -8.26 -27.83 -11.42
C THR A 477 -6.78 -27.54 -11.60
N ALA A 478 -6.39 -26.26 -11.56
CA ALA A 478 -5.00 -25.83 -11.59
C ALA A 478 -4.22 -26.36 -10.38
N PHE A 479 -4.80 -26.25 -9.19
CA PHE A 479 -4.16 -26.65 -7.93
C PHE A 479 -4.23 -28.14 -7.64
N ASP A 480 -5.39 -28.77 -7.84
CA ASP A 480 -5.59 -30.21 -7.57
C ASP A 480 -4.87 -31.10 -8.61
N GLY A 481 -4.67 -30.60 -9.82
CA GLY A 481 -4.10 -31.35 -10.94
C GLY A 481 -2.57 -31.42 -10.98
N ASN A 482 -1.87 -30.79 -10.04
CA ASN A 482 -0.41 -30.62 -10.11
C ASN A 482 0.30 -31.22 -8.91
N GLU A 483 1.03 -32.32 -9.13
CA GLU A 483 1.74 -33.04 -8.07
C GLU A 483 2.74 -32.15 -7.30
N SER A 484 3.41 -31.20 -7.96
CA SER A 484 4.33 -30.25 -7.32
C SER A 484 3.61 -29.28 -6.37
N LEU A 485 2.42 -28.81 -6.74
CA LEU A 485 1.58 -27.99 -5.86
C LEU A 485 0.95 -28.81 -4.75
N THR A 486 0.52 -30.05 -5.04
CA THR A 486 0.01 -30.93 -3.99
C THR A 486 1.11 -31.26 -2.98
N GLY A 487 2.36 -31.44 -3.41
CA GLY A 487 3.53 -31.62 -2.55
C GLY A 487 3.82 -30.38 -1.70
N LEU A 488 3.74 -29.18 -2.27
CA LEU A 488 3.88 -27.91 -1.53
C LEU A 488 2.69 -27.59 -0.62
N SER A 489 1.50 -28.15 -0.90
CA SER A 489 0.34 -28.12 0.00
C SER A 489 0.41 -29.19 1.10
N GLN A 490 1.19 -30.26 0.91
CA GLN A 490 1.33 -31.38 1.84
C GLN A 490 2.60 -31.31 2.71
N ALA A 491 3.62 -30.53 2.31
CA ALA A 491 4.78 -30.24 3.15
C ALA A 491 4.34 -29.48 4.42
N ALA A 492 4.49 -30.11 5.59
CA ALA A 492 4.25 -29.58 6.94
C ALA A 492 3.39 -28.30 7.03
N GLY A 493 2.08 -28.43 6.78
CA GLY A 493 1.10 -27.35 6.87
C GLY A 493 0.64 -26.75 5.55
N GLY A 494 1.40 -26.91 4.47
CA GLY A 494 1.12 -26.33 3.15
C GLY A 494 1.36 -24.81 3.12
N TRP A 495 1.67 -24.25 1.95
CA TRP A 495 1.74 -22.79 1.79
C TRP A 495 0.40 -22.16 1.46
N TYR A 496 -0.49 -22.95 0.84
CA TYR A 496 -1.79 -22.52 0.37
C TYR A 496 -2.93 -23.20 1.13
N THR A 497 -4.00 -22.45 1.33
CA THR A 497 -5.24 -22.89 1.98
C THR A 497 -5.98 -23.93 1.15
N SER A 498 -6.60 -24.89 1.84
CA SER A 498 -7.45 -25.94 1.26
C SER A 498 -8.80 -26.00 2.02
N PRO A 499 -9.94 -26.24 1.34
CA PRO A 499 -10.09 -26.57 -0.08
C PRO A 499 -10.05 -25.35 -1.02
N VAL A 500 -9.50 -25.55 -2.23
CA VAL A 500 -9.43 -24.50 -3.27
C VAL A 500 -10.79 -24.36 -3.98
N ASN A 501 -11.21 -23.11 -4.19
CA ASN A 501 -12.44 -22.76 -4.92
C ASN A 501 -12.21 -22.87 -6.45
N GLU A 502 -13.27 -23.11 -7.22
CA GLU A 502 -13.19 -23.07 -8.69
C GLU A 502 -12.88 -21.67 -9.22
N LYS A 503 -13.40 -20.62 -8.58
CA LYS A 503 -13.40 -19.25 -9.11
C LYS A 503 -12.36 -18.34 -8.49
N THR A 504 -11.93 -18.60 -7.25
CA THR A 504 -10.96 -17.74 -6.55
C THR A 504 -9.62 -18.46 -6.40
N PRO A 505 -8.50 -17.75 -6.57
CA PRO A 505 -7.19 -18.32 -6.28
C PRO A 505 -7.13 -18.77 -4.81
N PRO A 506 -6.31 -19.78 -4.49
CA PRO A 506 -6.10 -20.17 -3.12
C PRO A 506 -5.36 -19.07 -2.38
N LYS A 507 -5.68 -18.91 -1.10
CA LYS A 507 -4.98 -17.97 -0.22
C LYS A 507 -3.74 -18.60 0.36
N LEU A 508 -2.75 -17.78 0.72
CA LEU A 508 -1.65 -18.24 1.56
C LEU A 508 -2.17 -18.56 2.97
N ASN A 509 -1.60 -19.55 3.64
CA ASN A 509 -2.00 -19.92 5.01
C ASN A 509 -1.75 -18.81 6.04
N TRP A 510 -0.87 -17.86 5.72
CA TRP A 510 -0.72 -16.62 6.47
C TRP A 510 -2.00 -15.79 6.54
N GLU A 511 -2.82 -15.79 5.48
CA GLU A 511 -4.05 -15.00 5.41
C GLU A 511 -5.23 -15.63 6.16
N THR A 512 -5.02 -16.82 6.75
CA THR A 512 -6.04 -17.49 7.58
C THR A 512 -5.75 -17.26 9.06
N PRO A 513 -6.73 -16.76 9.83
CA PRO A 513 -6.57 -16.47 11.25
C PRO A 513 -6.28 -17.70 12.11
#